data_AF-A0A8J7T6Q9-F1
#
_entry.id   AF-A0A8J7T6Q9-F1
#
_cell.length_a   1.000
_cell.length_b   1.000
_cell.length_c   1.000
_cell.angle_alpha   90.00
_cell.angle_beta   90.00
_cell.angle_gamma   90.00
#
_symmetry.space_group_name_H-M   'P 1'
#
loop_
_entity.id
_entity.type
_entity.pdbx_description
1 polymer ?
#
loop_
_entity_poly.entity_id
_entity_poly.type
_entity_poly.pdbx_seq_one_letter_code
_entity_poly.pdbx_strand_id
1 'polypeptide(L)' 'MDYSLAAALTLHGHWGLGQVVTDYVHGSTSIKVANGGLLALSAVTFAGLCYFNYHDVGICRAVAMLWSL' A
#
# COMPACT_ATOMS: atom_id res chain seq x y z
N MET A 1 -10.17 1.81 -13.73
CA MET A 1 -9.07 2.70 -13.27
C MET A 1 -8.75 2.48 -11.80
N ASP A 2 -9.74 2.47 -10.90
CA ASP A 2 -9.50 2.36 -9.45
C ASP A 2 -8.65 1.16 -9.02
N TYR A 3 -8.88 -0.03 -9.57
CA TYR A 3 -8.06 -1.20 -9.26
C TYR A 3 -6.62 -1.07 -9.76
N SER A 4 -6.42 -0.49 -10.94
CA SER A 4 -5.07 -0.21 -11.45
C SER A 4 -4.34 0.81 -10.58
N LEU A 5 -5.05 1.83 -10.08
CA LEU A 5 -4.52 2.79 -9.11
C LEU A 5 -4.17 2.10 -7.79
N ALA A 6 -5.07 1.27 -7.24
CA ALA A 6 -4.80 0.51 -6.02
C ALA A 6 -3.56 -0.38 -6.16
N ALA A 7 -3.41 -1.08 -7.29
CA ALA A 7 -2.27 -1.93 -7.57
C ALA A 7 -0.97 -1.10 -7.70
N ALA A 8 -0.99 -0.05 -8.53
CA ALA A 8 0.19 0.78 -8.78
C ALA A 8 0.67 1.49 -7.51
N LEU A 9 -0.24 2.12 -6.75
CA LEU A 9 0.09 2.81 -5.50
C LEU A 9 0.67 1.83 -4.47
N THR A 10 0.03 0.67 -4.28
CA THR A 10 0.49 -0.27 -3.26
C THR A 10 1.83 -0.90 -3.64
N LEU A 11 2.03 -1.28 -4.90
CA LEU A 11 3.27 -1.90 -5.35
C LEU A 11 4.44 -0.91 -5.38
N HIS A 12 4.21 0.31 -5.87
CA HIS A 12 5.21 1.37 -5.85
C HIS A 12 5.63 1.71 -4.41
N GLY A 13 4.66 1.84 -3.51
CA GLY A 13 4.93 2.06 -2.09
C GLY A 13 5.69 0.91 -1.43
N HIS A 14 5.31 -0.34 -1.74
CA HIS A 14 6.00 -1.54 -1.22
C HIS A 14 7.48 -1.55 -1.61
N TRP A 15 7.80 -1.35 -2.89
CA TRP A 15 9.20 -1.32 -3.33
C TRP A 15 9.97 -0.11 -2.82
N GLY A 16 9.33 1.07 -2.77
CA GLY A 16 9.93 2.29 -2.22
C GLY A 16 10.31 2.12 -0.74
N LEU A 17 9.38 1.63 0.08
CA LEU A 17 9.67 1.32 1.48
C LEU A 17 10.65 0.16 1.64
N GLY A 18 10.67 -0.79 0.71
CA GLY A 18 11.67 -1.86 0.67
C GLY A 18 13.10 -1.33 0.54
N GLN A 19 13.31 -0.25 -0.22
CA GLN A 19 14.61 0.44 -0.28
C GLN A 19 14.93 1.11 1.07
N VAL A 20 13.97 1.79 1.69
CA VAL A 20 14.16 2.39 3.04
C VAL A 20 14.54 1.32 4.07
N VAL A 21 13.88 0.15 4.06
CA VAL A 21 14.24 -0.97 4.95
C VAL A 21 15.66 -1.47 4.66
N THR A 22 16.04 -1.55 3.38
CA THR A 22 17.38 -1.98 2.96
C THR A 22 18.47 -1.00 3.43
N ASP A 23 18.20 0.29 3.34
CA ASP A 23 19.16 1.34 3.68
C ASP A 23 19.37 1.48 5.19
N TYR A 24 18.31 1.33 6.00
CA TYR A 24 18.33 1.74 7.40
C TYR A 24 18.09 0.63 8.44
N VAL A 25 17.64 -0.57 8.03
CA VAL A 25 17.48 -1.69 8.97
C VAL A 25 18.68 -2.62 8.87
N HIS A 26 19.35 -2.83 10.01
CA HIS A 26 20.55 -3.66 10.08
C HIS A 26 20.34 -4.90 10.95
N GLY A 27 21.11 -5.95 10.66
CA GLY A 27 20.99 -7.25 11.32
C GLY A 27 20.03 -8.18 10.61
N SER A 28 20.46 -9.42 10.38
CA SER A 28 19.75 -10.41 9.55
C SER A 28 18.33 -10.71 10.05
N THR A 29 18.13 -10.78 11.36
CA THR A 29 16.81 -10.99 11.97
C THR A 29 15.93 -9.76 11.78
N SER A 30 16.42 -8.57 12.09
CA SER A 30 15.66 -7.31 11.97
C SER A 30 15.22 -7.05 10.53
N ILE A 31 16.09 -7.30 9.54
CA ILE A 31 15.77 -7.15 8.12
C ILE A 31 14.64 -8.10 7.71
N LYS A 32 14.68 -9.37 8.14
CA LYS A 32 13.62 -10.35 7.84
C LYS A 32 12.29 -9.94 8.47
N VAL A 33 12.31 -9.51 9.74
CA VAL A 33 11.11 -9.05 10.44
C VAL A 33 10.53 -7.80 9.77
N ALA A 34 11.37 -6.82 9.45
CA ALA A 34 10.95 -5.59 8.78
C ALA A 34 10.33 -5.86 7.40
N ASN A 35 10.96 -6.70 6.58
CA ASN A 35 10.40 -7.09 5.28
C ASN A 35 9.11 -7.91 5.42
N GLY A 36 9.01 -8.81 6.41
CA GLY A 36 7.78 -9.54 6.70
C GLY A 36 6.64 -8.62 7.10
N GLY A 37 6.92 -7.63 7.96
CA GLY A 37 5.97 -6.59 8.35
C GLY A 37 5.56 -5.71 7.18
N LEU A 38 6.51 -5.30 6.34
CA LEU A 38 6.24 -4.51 5.13
C LEU A 38 5.35 -5.28 4.15
N LEU A 39 5.60 -6.57 3.93
CA LEU A 39 4.75 -7.40 3.09
C LEU A 39 3.33 -7.52 3.64
N ALA A 40 3.18 -7.77 4.95
CA ALA A 40 1.87 -7.83 5.59
C ALA A 40 1.12 -6.50 5.48
N LEU A 41 1.80 -5.38 5.73
CA LEU A 41 1.24 -4.04 5.57
C LEU A 41 0.77 -3.79 4.13
N SER A 42 1.60 -4.10 3.13
CA SER A 42 1.24 -3.93 1.73
C SER A 42 0.08 -4.83 1.31
N ALA A 43 0.02 -6.08 1.79
CA ALA A 43 -1.08 -6.99 1.50
C ALA A 43 -2.41 -6.48 2.08
N VAL A 44 -2.41 -6.05 3.35
CA VAL A 44 -3.60 -5.49 4.00
C VAL A 44 -4.02 -4.18 3.32
N THR A 45 -3.06 -3.33 2.94
CA THR A 45 -3.34 -2.08 2.22
C THR A 45 -3.99 -2.36 0.87
N PHE A 46 -3.43 -3.26 0.06
CA PHE A 46 -3.99 -3.61 -1.25
C PHE A 46 -5.38 -4.24 -1.12
N ALA A 47 -5.55 -5.16 -0.17
CA ALA A 47 -6.85 -5.78 0.10
C ALA A 47 -7.87 -4.74 0.56
N GLY A 48 -7.51 -3.82 1.45
CA GLY A 48 -8.37 -2.73 1.91
C GLY A 48 -8.77 -1.78 0.79
N LEU A 49 -7.84 -1.41 -0.09
CA LEU A 49 -8.15 -0.58 -1.27
C LEU A 49 -9.04 -1.31 -2.27
N CYS A 50 -8.82 -2.61 -2.50
CA CYS A 50 -9.70 -3.44 -3.34
C CYS A 50 -11.10 -3.57 -2.72
N TYR A 51 -11.17 -3.77 -1.40
CA TYR A 51 -12.42 -3.83 -0.67
C TYR A 51 -13.18 -2.50 -0.78
N PHE A 52 -12.51 -1.37 -0.58
CA PHE A 52 -13.09 -0.03 -0.74
C PHE A 52 -13.56 0.23 -2.19
N ASN A 53 -12.81 -0.24 -3.19
CA ASN A 53 -13.20 -0.14 -4.59
C ASN A 53 -14.39 -1.05 -4.96
N TYR A 54 -14.62 -2.14 -4.22
CA TYR A 54 -15.68 -3.10 -4.53
C TYR A 54 -16.97 -2.81 -3.75
N HIS A 55 -16.84 -2.45 -2.47
CA HIS A 55 -17.96 -2.32 -1.53
C HIS A 55 -18.33 -0.87 -1.21
N ASP A 56 -17.56 0.11 -1.69
CA ASP A 56 -17.79 1.52 -1.43
C ASP A 56 -17.62 2.35 -2.73
N VAL A 57 -17.58 3.67 -2.64
CA VAL A 57 -17.54 4.60 -3.77
C VAL A 57 -16.28 4.45 -4.65
N GLY A 58 -15.22 3.83 -4.15
CA GLY A 58 -13.94 3.66 -4.85
C GLY A 58 -13.07 4.91 -4.90
N ILE A 59 -11.77 4.71 -5.16
CA ILE A 59 -10.72 5.73 -4.98
C ILE A 59 -11.00 7.03 -5.75
N CYS A 60 -11.27 6.97 -7.06
CA CYS A 60 -11.44 8.15 -7.90
C CYS A 60 -12.64 8.99 -7.44
N ARG A 61 -13.76 8.34 -7.14
CA ARG A 61 -14.97 9.03 -6.69
C ARG A 61 -14.84 9.55 -5.26
N ALA A 62 -14.17 8.80 -4.38
CA ALA A 62 -13.87 9.25 -3.03
C ALA A 62 -13.07 10.55 -3.04
N VAL A 63 -12.01 10.62 -3.86
CA VAL A 63 -11.21 11.84 -4.02
C VAL A 63 -12.06 12.99 -4.58
N ALA A 64 -12.90 12.74 -5.58
CA ALA A 64 -13.79 13.76 -6.15
C ALA A 64 -14.80 14.30 -5.12
N MET A 65 -15.39 13.43 -4.30
CA MET A 65 -16.31 13.82 -3.23
C MET A 65 -15.59 14.61 -2.14
N LEU A 66 -14.40 14.16 -1.73
CA LEU A 66 -13.54 14.85 -0.77
C LEU A 66 -13.18 16.26 -1.26
N TRP A 67 -12.91 16.43 -2.56
CA TRP A 67 -12.56 17.73 -3.15
C TRP A 67 -13.74 18.69 -3.31
N SER A 68 -14.97 18.21 -3.10
CA SER A 68 -16.18 19.02 -3.15
C SER A 68 -16.67 19.52 -1.78
N LEU A 69 -15.91 19.25 -0.72
CA LEU A 69 -16.10 19.81 0.63
C LEU A 69 -15.46 21.19 0.72
#